data_AF-A0A9P5MJT2-F1
#
_entry.id   AF-A0A9P5MJT2-F1
#
_cell.length_a   1.000
_cell.length_b   1.000
_cell.length_c   1.000
_cell.angle_alpha   90.00
_cell.angle_beta   90.00
_cell.angle_gamma   90.00
#
_symmetry.space_group_name_H-M   'P 1'
#
loop_
_entity.id
_entity.type
_entity.pdbx_description
1 polymer ?
#
loop_
_entity_poly.entity_id
_entity_poly.type
_entity_poly.pdbx_seq_one_letter_code
_entity_poly.pdbx_strand_id
1 'polypeptide(L)'
;MAHPQLPTSHQALATPEHCQNFQPTGSLPLTSVTTSPAQAITSQPSLPVPAQVTLQYAKDHSIQPLTPLLLTLSQEKKFHHILPLLPITSGQPQVQSSCDLILPSPGAFSLPNSSLSPTFPQFHTSNYTWNHVLSLVVQPSLLWTCYTPKSLGDYPDIKSLWEAWEEGMMIKGVGCTPPIRLVDERWGTQKGHRASWRPAADPQARTAWAKYHFFIVQIKAYQAAGHTVSEAIAHFDGERAGRSVNQFHKLLQEKRPSQKQKQNMAEAERSP
;
A
#
# COMPACT_ATOMS: atom_id res chain seq x y z
N MET A 1 -63.45 18.37 2.49
CA MET A 1 -62.97 17.80 1.21
C MET A 1 -61.69 17.04 1.49
N ALA A 2 -61.59 15.85 0.91
CA ALA A 2 -60.91 14.69 1.48
C ALA A 2 -59.38 14.67 1.28
N HIS A 3 -58.68 14.14 2.30
CA HIS A 3 -57.29 13.69 2.24
C HIS A 3 -57.19 12.34 1.50
N PRO A 4 -56.18 12.13 0.64
CA PRO A 4 -55.83 10.78 0.18
C PRO A 4 -54.82 10.11 1.12
N GLN A 5 -55.07 8.83 1.35
CA GLN A 5 -54.38 7.91 2.25
C GLN A 5 -53.02 7.41 1.72
N LEU A 6 -52.11 7.12 2.64
CA LEU A 6 -50.97 6.22 2.49
C LEU A 6 -51.41 4.76 2.74
N PRO A 7 -50.89 3.77 2.00
CA PRO A 7 -51.03 2.37 2.37
C PRO A 7 -49.85 1.90 3.24
N THR A 8 -50.19 1.36 4.41
CA THR A 8 -49.36 0.53 5.28
C THR A 8 -49.31 -0.89 4.72
N SER A 9 -48.15 -1.55 4.71
CA SER A 9 -48.06 -3.01 4.56
C SER A 9 -46.94 -3.56 5.43
N HIS A 10 -47.21 -4.77 5.92
CA HIS A 10 -46.72 -5.37 7.14
C HIS A 10 -45.33 -6.05 7.03
N GLN A 11 -44.78 -6.24 8.23
CA GLN A 11 -43.65 -7.07 8.67
C GLN A 11 -43.41 -8.37 7.91
N ALA A 12 -42.13 -8.76 7.83
CA ALA A 12 -41.72 -10.16 8.02
C ALA A 12 -40.38 -10.20 8.78
N LEU A 13 -40.43 -10.83 9.95
CA LEU A 13 -39.34 -11.20 10.85
C LEU A 13 -38.92 -12.63 10.49
N ALA A 14 -37.65 -12.88 10.16
CA ALA A 14 -37.09 -14.23 10.12
C ALA A 14 -35.54 -14.22 10.21
N THR A 15 -35.06 -14.65 11.37
CA THR A 15 -33.81 -15.39 11.63
C THR A 15 -34.19 -16.44 12.69
N PRO A 16 -33.50 -17.58 12.90
CA PRO A 16 -32.11 -17.89 12.52
C PRO A 16 -31.91 -19.33 11.98
N GLU A 17 -30.64 -19.68 11.74
CA GLU A 17 -30.00 -20.98 12.01
C GLU A 17 -29.23 -21.65 10.86
N HIS A 18 -28.04 -22.09 11.27
CA HIS A 18 -27.37 -23.34 10.93
C HIS A 18 -26.18 -23.29 9.96
N CYS A 19 -25.02 -23.53 10.58
CA CYS A 19 -23.75 -23.91 10.00
C CYS A 19 -23.87 -25.24 9.25
N GLN A 20 -23.28 -25.36 8.05
CA GLN A 20 -22.72 -26.63 7.61
C GLN A 20 -21.42 -26.44 6.81
N ASN A 21 -20.42 -27.19 7.28
CA ASN A 21 -19.14 -27.48 6.69
C ASN A 21 -19.27 -28.02 5.25
N PHE A 22 -18.35 -27.62 4.38
CA PHE A 22 -17.99 -28.39 3.20
C PHE A 22 -16.50 -28.71 3.21
N GLN A 23 -16.17 -29.97 3.51
CA GLN A 23 -14.98 -30.64 3.00
C GLN A 23 -15.30 -31.24 1.62
N PRO A 24 -14.31 -31.42 0.75
CA PRO A 24 -14.35 -32.48 -0.26
C PRO A 24 -13.44 -33.63 0.15
N THR A 25 -14.07 -34.78 0.40
CA THR A 25 -13.48 -36.11 0.38
C THR A 25 -13.18 -36.55 -1.06
N GLY A 26 -12.00 -37.13 -1.27
CA GLY A 26 -11.67 -37.87 -2.48
C GLY A 26 -10.51 -38.82 -2.18
N SER A 27 -10.82 -40.10 -2.00
CA SER A 27 -9.88 -41.16 -1.67
C SER A 27 -10.06 -42.35 -2.62
N LEU A 28 -8.91 -42.86 -3.12
CA LEU A 28 -8.56 -44.27 -3.44
C LEU A 28 -9.06 -44.88 -4.78
N PRO A 29 -8.29 -45.81 -5.41
CA PRO A 29 -7.95 -47.13 -4.84
C PRO A 29 -6.49 -47.61 -4.90
N LEU A 30 -6.25 -48.62 -4.04
CA LEU A 30 -5.07 -49.45 -3.83
C LEU A 30 -4.64 -50.25 -5.07
N THR A 31 -3.34 -50.55 -5.15
CA THR A 31 -2.86 -51.90 -5.51
C THR A 31 -1.76 -52.33 -4.54
N SER A 32 -1.92 -53.54 -4.02
CA SER A 32 -1.06 -54.22 -3.06
C SER A 32 -0.19 -55.25 -3.79
N VAL A 33 1.11 -55.31 -3.47
CA VAL A 33 1.91 -56.54 -3.59
C VAL A 33 2.85 -56.64 -2.39
N THR A 34 2.75 -57.80 -1.73
CA THR A 34 3.51 -58.27 -0.57
C THR A 34 4.77 -59.00 -1.03
N THR A 35 5.94 -58.68 -0.46
CA THR A 35 6.96 -59.67 -0.04
C THR A 35 8.06 -59.02 0.82
N SER A 36 8.29 -59.58 2.02
CA SER A 36 9.44 -59.40 2.92
C SER A 36 10.51 -60.48 2.64
N PRO A 37 11.68 -60.53 3.33
CA PRO A 37 12.49 -59.47 3.94
C PRO A 37 13.99 -59.58 3.56
N ALA A 38 14.77 -58.50 3.72
CA ALA A 38 16.21 -58.62 3.91
C ALA A 38 16.71 -57.44 4.76
N GLN A 39 17.31 -57.79 5.89
CA GLN A 39 17.95 -56.87 6.81
C GLN A 39 19.19 -56.25 6.15
N ALA A 40 19.28 -54.92 6.17
CA ALA A 40 20.54 -54.21 6.03
C ALA A 40 20.48 -53.00 6.98
N ILE A 41 21.18 -53.13 8.09
CA ILE A 41 21.44 -52.06 9.04
C ILE A 41 22.27 -51.00 8.31
N THR A 42 21.65 -49.88 7.98
CA THR A 42 22.37 -48.68 7.52
C THR A 42 21.97 -47.54 8.45
N SER A 43 22.94 -47.12 9.26
CA SER A 43 22.83 -45.99 10.18
C SER A 43 22.53 -44.72 9.38
N GLN A 44 21.29 -44.23 9.48
CA GLN A 44 20.88 -42.98 8.89
C GLN A 44 21.26 -41.84 9.88
N PRO A 45 22.08 -40.86 9.49
CA PRO A 45 22.29 -39.68 10.32
C PRO A 45 20.99 -38.86 10.31
N SER A 46 20.44 -38.63 11.50
CA SER A 46 19.31 -37.74 11.72
C SER A 46 19.66 -36.33 11.23
N LEU A 47 18.92 -35.85 10.24
CA LEU A 47 18.97 -34.46 9.80
C LEU A 47 18.62 -33.55 10.98
N PRO A 48 19.38 -32.47 11.22
CA PRO A 48 19.04 -31.51 12.27
C PRO A 48 17.73 -30.82 11.91
N VAL A 49 16.77 -30.93 12.82
CA VAL A 49 15.52 -30.16 12.81
C VAL A 49 15.90 -28.68 12.64
N PRO A 50 15.29 -27.94 11.68
CA PRO A 50 15.54 -26.50 11.60
C PRO A 50 15.10 -25.89 12.93
N ALA A 51 16.06 -25.26 13.62
CA ALA A 51 15.81 -24.53 14.85
C ALA A 51 14.65 -23.57 14.59
N GLN A 52 13.51 -23.84 15.21
CA GLN A 52 12.43 -22.87 15.24
C GLN A 52 12.95 -21.68 16.03
N VAL A 53 13.29 -20.60 15.32
CA VAL A 53 13.58 -19.31 15.93
C VAL A 53 12.26 -18.80 16.49
N THR A 54 11.94 -19.19 17.72
CA THR A 54 10.92 -18.53 18.51
C THR A 54 11.48 -17.16 18.87
N LEU A 55 11.01 -16.11 18.18
CA LEU A 55 11.18 -14.73 18.63
C LEU A 55 10.47 -14.60 20.00
N GLN A 56 11.22 -14.85 21.07
CA GLN A 56 10.80 -14.45 22.40
C GLN A 56 10.87 -12.92 22.44
N TYR A 57 9.72 -12.28 22.27
CA TYR A 57 9.56 -10.88 22.64
C TYR A 57 9.74 -10.79 24.15
N ALA A 58 10.98 -10.53 24.59
CA ALA A 58 11.25 -10.16 25.96
C ALA A 58 10.38 -8.94 26.28
N LYS A 59 9.52 -9.07 27.29
CA LYS A 59 8.62 -8.05 27.83
C LYS A 59 9.38 -6.92 28.56
N ASP A 60 10.62 -6.66 28.19
CA ASP A 60 11.37 -5.52 28.69
C ASP A 60 11.08 -4.32 27.80
N HIS A 61 10.04 -3.57 28.17
CA HIS A 61 9.69 -2.30 27.53
C HIS A 61 10.69 -1.20 27.90
N SER A 62 11.98 -1.45 27.70
CA SER A 62 12.97 -0.38 27.71
C SER A 62 12.64 0.57 26.57
N ILE A 63 12.12 1.74 26.92
CA ILE A 63 11.90 2.84 25.97
C ILE A 63 13.28 3.33 25.55
N GLN A 64 13.78 2.80 24.44
CA GLN A 64 15.07 3.19 23.91
C GLN A 64 14.88 4.27 22.84
N PRO A 65 15.68 5.35 22.87
CA PRO A 65 15.67 6.33 21.81
C PRO A 65 16.15 5.68 20.51
N LEU A 66 15.46 5.98 19.41
CA LEU A 66 15.83 5.58 18.07
C LEU A 66 16.43 6.79 17.36
N THR A 67 17.61 6.60 16.76
CA THR A 67 18.32 7.67 16.05
C THR A 67 18.23 7.47 14.54
N PRO A 68 17.69 8.44 13.79
CA PRO A 68 17.73 8.40 12.34
C PRO A 68 19.15 8.35 11.79
N LEU A 69 19.33 7.58 10.73
CA LEU A 69 20.59 7.42 10.01
C LEU A 69 20.45 7.93 8.58
N LEU A 70 21.56 8.40 8.00
CA LEU A 70 21.64 8.77 6.59
C LEU A 70 22.27 7.61 5.80
N LEU A 71 21.48 6.99 4.93
CA LEU A 71 21.95 5.96 4.01
C LEU A 71 22.17 6.54 2.62
N THR A 72 23.28 6.15 1.99
CA THR A 72 23.57 6.46 0.60
C THR A 72 23.58 5.17 -0.21
N LEU A 73 22.66 5.04 -1.16
CA LEU A 73 22.71 3.94 -2.13
C LEU A 73 23.61 4.33 -3.29
N SER A 74 24.73 3.62 -3.45
CA SER A 74 25.73 3.88 -4.50
C SER A 74 25.14 3.82 -5.92
N GLN A 75 24.16 2.95 -6.14
CA GLN A 75 23.51 2.76 -7.44
C GLN A 75 22.60 3.94 -7.83
N GLU A 76 21.98 4.62 -6.85
CA GLU A 76 20.97 5.65 -7.13
C GLU A 76 21.49 7.08 -6.91
N LYS A 77 22.69 7.25 -6.35
CA LYS A 77 23.23 8.55 -5.89
C LYS A 77 22.21 9.34 -5.04
N LYS A 78 21.34 8.62 -4.35
CA LYS A 78 20.24 9.15 -3.55
C LYS A 78 20.49 8.89 -2.08
N PHE A 79 20.20 9.90 -1.28
CA PHE A 79 20.29 9.85 0.16
C PHE A 79 18.91 9.55 0.76
N HIS A 80 18.86 8.61 1.69
CA HIS A 80 17.67 8.24 2.43
C HIS A 80 17.90 8.43 3.92
N HIS A 81 17.00 9.14 4.58
CA HIS A 81 16.98 9.13 6.04
C HIS A 81 16.16 7.93 6.49
N ILE A 82 16.70 7.13 7.40
CA ILE A 82 16.10 5.88 7.84
C ILE A 82 16.00 5.91 9.36
N LEU A 83 14.88 5.49 9.92
CA LEU A 83 14.72 5.19 11.33
C LEU A 83 14.82 3.68 11.53
N PRO A 84 15.98 3.17 12.03
CA PRO A 84 16.13 1.76 12.32
C PRO A 84 15.19 1.35 13.44
N LEU A 85 14.42 0.28 13.25
CA LEU A 85 13.47 -0.19 14.27
C LEU A 85 14.07 -1.24 15.21
N LEU A 86 15.19 -1.85 14.79
CA LEU A 86 15.93 -2.81 15.61
C LEU A 86 17.14 -2.14 16.26
N PRO A 87 17.48 -2.49 17.52
CA PRO A 87 18.66 -1.96 18.18
C PRO A 87 19.92 -2.27 17.37
N ILE A 88 20.72 -1.23 17.11
CA ILE A 88 22.03 -1.40 16.48
C ILE A 88 22.95 -1.99 17.56
N THR A 89 23.28 -3.27 17.42
CA THR A 89 24.25 -3.90 18.31
C THR A 89 25.65 -3.50 17.87
N SER A 90 26.41 -2.87 18.77
CA SER A 90 27.77 -2.42 18.49
C SER A 90 28.64 -3.58 17.98
N GLY A 91 29.28 -3.40 16.82
CA GLY A 91 30.20 -4.39 16.23
C GLY A 91 29.61 -5.34 15.18
N GLN A 92 28.31 -5.31 14.91
CA GLN A 92 27.74 -6.06 13.77
C GLN A 92 27.55 -5.18 12.53
N PRO A 93 27.74 -5.72 11.30
CA PRO A 93 27.30 -5.07 10.09
C PRO A 93 25.81 -4.75 10.25
N GLN A 94 25.42 -3.51 9.96
CA GLN A 94 24.04 -3.09 10.07
C GLN A 94 23.19 -3.95 9.12
N VAL A 95 22.51 -4.96 9.67
CA VAL A 95 21.55 -5.76 8.91
C VAL A 95 20.34 -4.86 8.70
N GLN A 96 20.32 -4.17 7.57
CA GLN A 96 19.22 -3.30 7.17
C GLN A 96 17.95 -4.15 7.16
N SER A 97 17.01 -3.78 8.02
CA SER A 97 15.74 -4.48 8.09
C SER A 97 14.84 -3.94 7.00
N SER A 98 14.14 -4.83 6.31
CA SER A 98 13.04 -4.45 5.41
C SER A 98 11.92 -3.69 6.13
N CYS A 99 11.96 -3.60 7.47
CA CYS A 99 10.97 -2.91 8.28
C CYS A 99 11.39 -1.49 8.70
N ASP A 100 12.62 -1.05 8.41
CA ASP A 100 13.07 0.28 8.83
C ASP A 100 12.26 1.39 8.14
N LEU A 101 12.02 2.52 8.80
CA LEU A 101 11.15 3.57 8.25
C LEU A 101 11.96 4.62 7.49
N ILE A 102 11.60 4.88 6.24
CA ILE A 102 12.20 5.94 5.44
C ILE A 102 11.58 7.27 5.87
N LEU A 103 12.36 8.15 6.49
CA LEU A 103 11.93 9.46 6.95
C LEU A 103 12.12 10.53 5.86
N PRO A 104 11.29 11.59 5.84
CA PRO A 104 11.59 12.77 5.04
C PRO A 104 12.82 13.50 5.63
N SER A 105 13.32 14.51 4.93
CA SER A 105 14.41 15.34 5.45
C SER A 105 14.06 15.94 6.83
N PRO A 106 15.04 16.22 7.71
CA PRO A 106 14.80 16.87 9.01
C PRO A 106 13.97 18.17 8.93
N GLY A 107 14.08 18.89 7.80
CA GLY A 107 13.27 20.08 7.52
C GLY A 107 11.76 19.85 7.61
N ALA A 108 11.28 18.64 7.32
CA ALA A 108 9.85 18.32 7.41
C ALA A 108 9.29 18.43 8.84
N PHE A 109 10.15 18.32 9.86
CA PHE A 109 9.80 18.37 11.28
C PHE A 109 10.10 19.73 11.93
N SER A 110 10.72 20.65 11.18
CA SER A 110 11.14 21.96 11.69
C SER A 110 10.13 23.04 11.26
N LEU A 111 9.99 24.09 12.06
CA LEU A 111 9.19 25.26 11.67
C LEU A 111 9.80 25.96 10.44
N PRO A 112 8.97 26.44 9.50
CA PRO A 112 9.48 27.26 8.41
C PRO A 112 10.11 28.54 8.97
N ASN A 113 11.26 28.95 8.43
CA ASN A 113 12.02 30.14 8.85
C ASN A 113 12.66 30.06 10.25
N SER A 114 12.81 28.87 10.83
CA SER A 114 13.66 28.74 12.02
C SER A 114 15.11 29.08 11.69
N SER A 115 15.76 29.84 12.56
CA SER A 115 17.20 30.11 12.49
C SER A 115 18.04 28.89 12.92
N LEU A 116 17.41 27.88 13.52
CA LEU A 116 18.06 26.66 13.94
C LEU A 116 18.22 25.70 12.76
N SER A 117 19.31 24.94 12.79
CA SER A 117 19.51 23.86 11.83
C SER A 117 18.43 22.79 12.01
N PRO A 118 17.77 22.32 10.93
CA PRO A 118 16.74 21.30 11.03
C PRO A 118 17.27 20.01 11.67
N THR A 119 16.56 19.52 12.69
CA THR A 119 16.89 18.28 13.40
C THR A 119 15.69 17.34 13.42
N PHE A 120 15.96 16.05 13.57
CA PHE A 120 14.89 15.08 13.77
C PHE A 120 14.32 15.19 15.18
N PRO A 121 13.00 14.97 15.35
CA PRO A 121 12.44 14.78 16.67
C PRO A 121 12.97 13.48 17.28
N GLN A 122 12.86 13.35 18.60
CA GLN A 122 13.26 12.14 19.30
C GLN A 122 12.22 11.03 19.09
N PHE A 123 12.64 9.94 18.46
CA PHE A 123 11.84 8.73 18.28
C PHE A 123 12.17 7.71 19.37
N HIS A 124 11.23 6.82 19.68
CA HIS A 124 11.41 5.75 20.65
C HIS A 124 10.84 4.44 20.13
N THR A 125 11.30 3.33 20.72
CA THR A 125 10.76 1.98 20.46
C THR A 125 9.28 1.83 20.81
N SER A 126 8.69 2.75 21.59
CA SER A 126 7.26 2.74 21.92
C SER A 126 6.38 3.54 20.96
N ASN A 127 6.96 4.40 20.11
CA ASN A 127 6.20 5.36 19.30
C ASN A 127 6.70 5.49 17.85
N TYR A 128 7.21 4.42 17.25
CA TYR A 128 7.75 4.46 15.88
C TYR A 128 6.71 4.26 14.76
N THR A 129 5.40 4.29 15.03
CA THR A 129 4.39 4.05 13.98
C THR A 129 4.33 5.19 12.95
N TRP A 130 3.90 4.90 11.72
CA TRP A 130 3.70 5.94 10.70
C TRP A 130 2.77 7.06 11.16
N ASN A 131 1.69 6.75 11.88
CA ASN A 131 0.79 7.76 12.43
C ASN A 131 1.52 8.73 13.37
N HIS A 132 2.42 8.20 14.22
CA HIS A 132 3.22 9.01 15.11
C HIS A 132 4.24 9.86 14.32
N VAL A 133 5.03 9.25 13.43
CA VAL A 133 6.02 9.97 12.60
C VAL A 133 5.34 11.11 11.83
N LEU A 134 4.23 10.81 11.15
CA LEU A 134 3.48 11.82 10.39
C LEU A 134 2.84 12.87 11.31
N SER A 135 2.59 12.59 12.60
CA SER A 135 2.04 13.59 13.53
C SER A 135 3.03 14.68 13.91
N LEU A 136 4.32 14.39 13.74
CA LEU A 136 5.41 15.32 14.03
C LEU A 136 5.76 16.20 12.82
N VAL A 137 5.17 15.96 11.65
CA VAL A 137 5.46 16.73 10.44
C VAL A 137 4.83 18.11 10.52
N VAL A 138 5.68 19.12 10.37
CA VAL A 138 5.34 20.55 10.39
C VAL A 138 5.29 21.12 8.98
N GLN A 139 6.15 20.65 8.08
CA GLN A 139 6.26 21.11 6.70
C GLN A 139 5.91 19.99 5.71
N PRO A 140 4.61 19.76 5.43
CA PRO A 140 4.16 18.63 4.62
C PRO A 140 4.65 18.69 3.17
N SER A 141 4.93 19.87 2.62
CA SER A 141 5.44 20.03 1.24
C SER A 141 6.77 19.30 1.01
N LEU A 142 7.58 19.14 2.05
CA LEU A 142 8.85 18.41 1.99
C LEU A 142 8.66 16.89 1.87
N LEU A 143 7.47 16.36 2.21
CA LEU A 143 7.16 14.94 2.06
C LEU A 143 7.18 14.49 0.60
N TRP A 144 6.83 15.37 -0.35
CA TRP A 144 6.79 15.02 -1.77
C TRP A 144 8.14 14.47 -2.27
N THR A 145 9.24 15.07 -1.83
CA THR A 145 10.59 14.64 -2.25
C THR A 145 10.93 13.21 -1.83
N CYS A 146 10.28 12.73 -0.77
CA CYS A 146 10.53 11.42 -0.17
C CYS A 146 9.48 10.38 -0.56
N TYR A 147 8.20 10.78 -0.60
CA TYR A 147 7.04 9.89 -0.71
C TYR A 147 6.23 10.10 -1.99
N THR A 148 6.79 10.80 -2.98
CA THR A 148 6.14 10.86 -4.29
C THR A 148 5.93 9.44 -4.83
N PRO A 149 4.75 9.13 -5.39
CA PRO A 149 4.54 7.83 -6.02
C PRO A 149 5.53 7.63 -7.17
N LYS A 150 5.90 6.37 -7.45
CA LYS A 150 6.69 6.05 -8.64
C LYS A 150 5.94 6.42 -9.92
N SER A 151 6.65 6.47 -11.04
CA SER A 151 5.98 6.62 -12.33
C SER A 151 5.09 5.40 -12.59
N LEU A 152 4.02 5.57 -13.37
CA LEU A 152 3.17 4.43 -13.75
C LEU A 152 3.94 3.31 -14.48
N GLY A 153 5.10 3.60 -15.09
CA GLY A 153 5.92 2.58 -15.74
C GLY A 153 6.68 1.68 -14.76
N ASP A 154 6.88 2.14 -13.52
CA ASP A 154 7.68 1.46 -12.51
C ASP A 154 6.85 0.48 -11.66
N TYR A 155 5.52 0.49 -11.80
CA TYR A 155 4.64 -0.50 -11.19
C TYR A 155 4.46 -1.68 -12.15
N PRO A 156 4.82 -2.91 -11.75
CA PRO A 156 4.66 -4.09 -12.60
C PRO A 156 3.18 -4.41 -12.92
N ASP A 157 2.27 -4.05 -12.02
CA ASP A 157 0.84 -4.38 -12.08
C ASP A 157 -0.01 -3.38 -11.28
N ILE A 158 -1.34 -3.52 -11.35
CA ILE A 158 -2.27 -2.67 -10.59
C ILE A 158 -2.20 -2.99 -9.10
N LYS A 159 -1.90 -4.24 -8.74
CA LYS A 159 -1.74 -4.68 -7.35
C LYS A 159 -0.65 -3.90 -6.61
N SER A 160 0.55 -3.85 -7.15
CA SER A 160 1.69 -3.13 -6.57
C SER A 160 1.44 -1.62 -6.46
N LEU A 161 0.71 -1.04 -7.40
CA LEU A 161 0.24 0.35 -7.30
C LEU A 161 -0.72 0.54 -6.12
N TRP A 162 -1.66 -0.39 -5.93
CA TRP A 162 -2.60 -0.34 -4.80
C TRP A 162 -1.92 -0.62 -3.44
N GLU A 163 -0.97 -1.56 -3.40
CA GLU A 163 -0.16 -1.83 -2.19
C GLU A 163 0.62 -0.58 -1.78
N ALA A 164 1.23 0.16 -2.73
CA ALA A 164 1.86 1.44 -2.45
C ALA A 164 0.90 2.46 -1.82
N TRP A 165 -0.38 2.41 -2.18
CA TRP A 165 -1.43 3.26 -1.62
C TRP A 165 -1.83 2.87 -0.19
N GLU A 166 -2.11 1.58 0.07
CA GLU A 166 -2.62 1.10 1.37
C GLU A 166 -1.55 0.74 2.40
N GLU A 167 -0.39 0.24 1.95
CA GLU A 167 0.65 -0.34 2.81
C GLU A 167 1.96 0.46 2.74
N GLY A 168 2.17 1.19 1.64
CA GLY A 168 3.41 1.89 1.36
C GLY A 168 4.32 1.05 0.47
N MET A 169 5.56 1.51 0.26
CA MET A 169 6.50 0.83 -0.61
C MET A 169 7.75 0.43 0.16
N MET A 170 8.13 -0.84 0.00
CA MET A 170 9.43 -1.33 0.42
C MET A 170 10.49 -0.98 -0.64
N ILE A 171 11.55 -0.31 -0.22
CA ILE A 171 12.76 -0.09 -1.00
C ILE A 171 13.81 -1.06 -0.45
N LYS A 172 14.17 -2.04 -1.28
CA LYS A 172 15.09 -3.12 -0.92
C LYS A 172 16.44 -2.55 -0.46
N GLY A 173 16.88 -2.94 0.74
CA GLY A 173 18.13 -2.43 1.33
C GLY A 173 18.04 -1.00 1.88
N VAL A 174 16.83 -0.45 2.06
CA VAL A 174 16.63 0.88 2.64
C VAL A 174 15.58 0.83 3.75
N GLY A 175 14.38 0.34 3.43
CA GLY A 175 13.25 0.36 4.37
C GLY A 175 11.93 0.59 3.65
N CYS A 176 10.92 1.02 4.39
CA CYS A 176 9.57 1.25 3.89
C CYS A 176 9.21 2.73 3.89
N THR A 177 8.41 3.17 2.91
CA THR A 177 7.68 4.45 2.95
C THR A 177 6.33 4.26 3.64
N PRO A 178 5.65 5.32 4.11
CA PRO A 178 4.29 5.18 4.62
C PRO A 178 3.32 4.78 3.51
N PRO A 179 2.16 4.21 3.88
CA PRO A 179 0.98 4.22 3.02
C PRO A 179 0.70 5.62 2.47
N ILE A 180 0.62 5.76 1.16
CA ILE A 180 0.33 7.07 0.54
C ILE A 180 -1.05 7.55 0.97
N ARG A 181 -2.00 6.63 1.26
CA ARG A 181 -3.31 6.98 1.80
C ARG A 181 -3.21 7.79 3.10
N LEU A 182 -2.33 7.41 4.03
CA LEU A 182 -2.20 8.12 5.31
C LEU A 182 -1.67 9.55 5.11
N VAL A 183 -0.76 9.75 4.16
CA VAL A 183 -0.24 11.07 3.81
C VAL A 183 -1.34 11.92 3.18
N ASP A 184 -2.09 11.36 2.24
CA ASP A 184 -3.14 12.08 1.52
C ASP A 184 -4.39 12.35 2.39
N GLU A 185 -4.74 11.48 3.33
CA GLU A 185 -5.80 11.75 4.30
C GLU A 185 -5.50 12.98 5.15
N ARG A 186 -4.23 13.14 5.55
CA ARG A 186 -3.83 14.22 6.46
C ARG A 186 -3.59 15.56 5.77
N TRP A 187 -3.03 15.54 4.56
CA TRP A 187 -2.60 16.76 3.86
C TRP A 187 -3.06 16.85 2.41
N GLY A 188 -3.87 15.90 1.94
CA GLY A 188 -4.41 15.85 0.59
C GLY A 188 -5.43 16.95 0.31
N THR A 189 -6.17 16.80 -0.78
CA THR A 189 -7.20 17.79 -1.13
C THR A 189 -8.35 17.68 -0.13
N GLN A 190 -8.58 18.73 0.65
CA GLN A 190 -9.74 18.86 1.53
C GLN A 190 -10.67 19.95 1.01
N LYS A 191 -11.93 19.97 1.47
CA LYS A 191 -12.95 20.93 0.98
C LYS A 191 -12.41 22.37 1.04
N GLY A 192 -12.23 23.01 -0.12
CA GLY A 192 -11.73 24.38 -0.23
C GLY A 192 -10.21 24.55 -0.14
N HIS A 193 -9.44 23.50 0.13
CA HIS A 193 -8.00 23.56 0.32
C HIS A 193 -7.24 22.64 -0.65
N ARG A 194 -6.21 23.20 -1.28
CA ARG A 194 -5.25 22.42 -2.07
C ARG A 194 -4.42 21.56 -1.14
N ALA A 195 -4.04 20.37 -1.60
CA ALA A 195 -3.13 19.53 -0.86
C ALA A 195 -1.82 20.27 -0.54
N SER A 196 -1.43 20.24 0.73
CA SER A 196 -0.23 20.92 1.22
C SER A 196 1.03 20.07 1.11
N TRP A 197 0.89 18.74 1.00
CA TRP A 197 2.03 17.84 0.82
C TRP A 197 2.52 17.69 -0.62
N ARG A 198 1.73 18.17 -1.60
CA ARG A 198 2.05 18.09 -3.02
C ARG A 198 2.43 19.48 -3.55
N PRO A 199 3.51 19.64 -4.33
CA PRO A 199 3.93 20.95 -4.83
C PRO A 199 2.93 21.44 -5.88
N ALA A 200 2.00 22.30 -5.46
CA ALA A 200 0.91 22.78 -6.32
C ALA A 200 1.40 23.57 -7.54
N ALA A 201 2.56 24.23 -7.44
CA ALA A 201 3.16 25.01 -8.52
C ALA A 201 3.81 24.12 -9.61
N ASP A 202 4.24 22.90 -9.28
CA ASP A 202 4.97 22.01 -10.18
C ASP A 202 4.03 21.23 -11.12
N PRO A 203 4.04 21.51 -12.44
CA PRO A 203 3.20 20.80 -13.41
C PRO A 203 3.51 19.31 -13.52
N GLN A 204 4.77 18.91 -13.35
CA GLN A 204 5.19 17.51 -13.45
C GLN A 204 4.66 16.73 -12.25
N ALA A 205 4.79 17.27 -11.04
CA ALA A 205 4.22 16.67 -9.84
C ALA A 205 2.70 16.52 -9.92
N ARG A 206 1.99 17.56 -10.41
CA ARG A 206 0.54 17.48 -10.63
C ARG A 206 0.18 16.37 -11.61
N THR A 207 0.92 16.25 -12.71
CA THR A 207 0.69 15.22 -13.73
C THR A 207 0.98 13.83 -13.19
N ALA A 208 2.10 13.64 -12.47
CA ALA A 208 2.47 12.37 -11.84
C ALA A 208 1.40 11.93 -10.84
N TRP A 209 0.96 12.83 -9.97
CA TRP A 209 -0.12 12.56 -9.01
C TRP A 209 -1.43 12.22 -9.71
N ALA A 210 -1.86 13.01 -10.70
CA ALA A 210 -3.13 12.77 -11.40
C ALA A 210 -3.18 11.39 -12.06
N LYS A 211 -2.07 10.95 -12.67
CA LYS A 211 -1.93 9.62 -13.27
C LYS A 211 -2.00 8.50 -12.24
N TYR A 212 -1.28 8.66 -11.12
CA TYR A 212 -1.30 7.69 -10.03
C TYR A 212 -2.69 7.59 -9.38
N HIS A 213 -3.24 8.74 -9.00
CA HIS A 213 -4.52 8.86 -8.31
C HIS A 213 -5.72 8.43 -9.19
N PHE A 214 -5.59 8.48 -10.52
CA PHE A 214 -6.60 7.94 -11.43
C PHE A 214 -6.99 6.50 -11.08
N PHE A 215 -6.01 5.60 -10.90
CA PHE A 215 -6.28 4.21 -10.58
C PHE A 215 -6.87 4.03 -9.17
N ILE A 216 -6.41 4.83 -8.20
CA ILE A 216 -6.98 4.82 -6.84
C ILE A 216 -8.48 5.15 -6.87
N VAL A 217 -8.86 6.17 -7.65
CA VAL A 217 -10.27 6.54 -7.84
C VAL A 217 -11.05 5.43 -8.54
N GLN A 218 -10.49 4.80 -9.58
CA GLN A 218 -11.16 3.71 -10.28
C GLN A 218 -11.41 2.50 -9.37
N ILE A 219 -10.41 2.08 -8.58
CA ILE A 219 -10.55 0.96 -7.64
C ILE A 219 -11.59 1.30 -6.57
N LYS A 220 -11.53 2.49 -5.97
CA LYS A 220 -12.53 2.93 -4.98
C LYS A 220 -13.95 3.02 -5.55
N ALA A 221 -14.11 3.44 -6.82
CA ALA A 221 -15.40 3.45 -7.49
C ALA A 221 -15.94 2.02 -7.70
N TYR A 222 -15.07 1.08 -8.07
CA TYR A 222 -15.40 -0.34 -8.15
C TYR A 222 -15.88 -0.89 -6.80
N GLN A 223 -15.19 -0.52 -5.71
CA GLN A 223 -15.62 -0.87 -4.36
C GLN A 223 -16.98 -0.27 -3.98
N ALA A 224 -17.21 0.99 -4.32
CA ALA A 224 -18.49 1.65 -4.07
C ALA A 224 -19.66 1.00 -4.85
N ALA A 225 -19.36 0.30 -5.95
CA ALA A 225 -20.32 -0.51 -6.71
C ALA A 225 -20.58 -1.91 -6.10
N GLY A 226 -19.96 -2.23 -4.96
CA GLY A 226 -20.18 -3.49 -4.23
C GLY A 226 -19.12 -4.57 -4.48
N HIS A 227 -18.07 -4.28 -5.25
CA HIS A 227 -16.99 -5.23 -5.49
C HIS A 227 -15.90 -5.15 -4.42
N THR A 228 -15.13 -6.22 -4.29
CA THR A 228 -13.92 -6.24 -3.45
C THR A 228 -12.75 -5.56 -4.17
N VAL A 229 -11.74 -5.15 -3.41
CA VAL A 229 -10.47 -4.63 -3.96
C VAL A 229 -9.83 -5.65 -4.89
N SER A 230 -9.79 -6.92 -4.49
CA SER A 230 -9.18 -7.99 -5.27
C SER A 230 -9.86 -8.18 -6.63
N GLU A 231 -11.18 -8.10 -6.69
CA GLU A 231 -11.94 -8.13 -7.95
C GLU A 231 -11.64 -6.92 -8.83
N ALA A 232 -11.56 -5.72 -8.24
CA ALA A 232 -11.20 -4.51 -8.97
C ALA A 232 -9.79 -4.60 -9.58
N ILE A 233 -8.81 -5.05 -8.79
CA ILE A 233 -7.43 -5.26 -9.24
C ILE A 233 -7.41 -6.30 -10.37
N ALA A 234 -8.03 -7.47 -10.17
CA ALA A 234 -8.08 -8.52 -11.18
C ALA A 234 -8.76 -8.05 -12.48
N HIS A 235 -9.81 -7.25 -12.38
CA HIS A 235 -10.48 -6.65 -13.52
C HIS A 235 -9.54 -5.72 -14.31
N PHE A 236 -8.90 -4.75 -13.65
CA PHE A 236 -8.01 -3.81 -14.33
C PHE A 236 -6.74 -4.46 -14.86
N ASP A 237 -6.15 -5.43 -14.16
CA ASP A 237 -5.02 -6.20 -14.68
C ASP A 237 -5.41 -7.11 -15.84
N GLY A 238 -6.64 -7.65 -15.84
CA GLY A 238 -7.20 -8.39 -16.98
C GLY A 238 -7.37 -7.49 -18.21
N GLU A 239 -7.99 -6.32 -18.06
CA GLU A 239 -8.18 -5.36 -19.17
C GLU A 239 -6.85 -4.81 -19.73
N ARG A 240 -5.84 -4.68 -18.86
CA ARG A 240 -4.50 -4.26 -19.25
C ARG A 240 -3.89 -5.19 -20.29
N ALA A 241 -4.22 -6.49 -20.25
CA ALA A 241 -3.82 -7.51 -21.22
C ALA A 241 -2.29 -7.49 -21.49
N GLY A 242 -1.49 -7.49 -20.42
CA GLY A 242 -0.02 -7.53 -20.48
C GLY A 242 0.68 -6.22 -20.83
N ARG A 243 -0.05 -5.14 -21.13
CA ARG A 243 0.55 -3.80 -21.34
C ARG A 243 1.12 -3.24 -20.05
N SER A 244 2.08 -2.31 -20.10
CA SER A 244 2.48 -1.58 -18.88
C SER A 244 1.31 -0.77 -18.31
N VAL A 245 1.32 -0.48 -17.01
CA VAL A 245 0.28 0.35 -16.36
C VAL A 245 0.18 1.74 -17.02
N ASN A 246 1.32 2.32 -17.44
CA ASN A 246 1.33 3.58 -18.19
C ASN A 246 0.66 3.48 -19.58
N GLN A 247 0.90 2.41 -20.33
CA GLN A 247 0.21 2.19 -21.62
C GLN A 247 -1.29 1.97 -21.43
N PHE A 248 -1.67 1.20 -20.40
CA PHE A 248 -3.06 0.96 -20.08
C PHE A 248 -3.80 2.24 -19.68
N HIS A 249 -3.17 3.09 -18.86
CA HIS A 249 -3.71 4.41 -18.52
C HIS A 249 -4.00 5.26 -19.76
N LYS A 250 -3.11 5.27 -20.77
CA LYS A 250 -3.34 6.01 -22.02
C LYS A 250 -4.58 5.50 -22.76
N LEU A 251 -4.73 4.18 -22.89
CA LEU A 251 -5.89 3.56 -23.54
C LEU A 251 -7.21 3.91 -22.82
N LEU A 252 -7.21 3.92 -21.49
CA LEU A 252 -8.38 4.31 -20.70
C LEU A 252 -8.77 5.78 -20.89
N GLN A 253 -7.80 6.66 -21.18
CA GLN A 253 -8.09 8.06 -21.49
C GLN A 253 -8.62 8.25 -22.92
N GLU A 254 -8.10 7.53 -23.89
CA GLU A 254 -8.51 7.60 -25.30
C GLU A 254 -9.95 7.08 -25.52
N LYS A 255 -10.39 6.11 -24.71
CA LYS A 255 -11.76 5.58 -24.74
C LYS A 255 -12.82 6.56 -24.23
N ARG A 256 -12.44 7.67 -23.57
CA ARG A 256 -13.41 8.71 -23.21
C ARG A 256 -13.68 9.58 -24.44
N PRO A 257 -14.92 9.65 -24.96
CA PRO A 257 -15.21 10.51 -26.10
C PRO A 257 -14.83 11.94 -25.73
N SER A 258 -13.97 12.52 -26.56
CA SER A 258 -13.54 13.91 -26.45
C SER A 258 -14.77 14.82 -26.42
N GLN A 259 -14.70 15.97 -25.75
CA GLN A 259 -15.83 16.91 -25.68
C GLN A 259 -16.37 17.27 -27.08
N LYS A 260 -15.48 17.32 -28.08
CA LYS A 260 -15.79 17.48 -29.51
C LYS A 260 -16.57 16.29 -30.08
N GLN A 261 -16.22 15.05 -29.75
CA GLN A 261 -16.99 13.85 -30.14
C GLN A 261 -18.34 13.75 -29.45
N LYS A 262 -18.45 14.15 -28.18
CA LYS A 262 -19.76 14.22 -27.50
C LYS A 262 -20.69 15.25 -28.14
N GLN A 263 -20.14 16.38 -28.61
CA GLN A 263 -20.89 17.40 -29.31
C GLN A 263 -21.36 16.91 -30.69
N ASN A 264 -20.48 16.24 -31.45
CA ASN A 264 -20.83 15.67 -32.74
C ASN A 264 -21.82 14.48 -32.64
N MET A 265 -21.76 13.68 -31.57
CA MET A 265 -22.76 12.61 -31.32
C MET A 265 -24.12 13.18 -30.91
N ALA A 266 -24.15 14.23 -30.09
CA ALA A 266 -25.39 14.90 -29.70
C ALA A 266 -26.05 15.67 -30.87
N GLU A 267 -25.26 16.10 -31.84
CA GLU A 267 -25.76 16.75 -33.07
C GLU A 267 -26.24 15.73 -34.10
N ALA A 268 -25.58 14.57 -34.21
CA ALA A 268 -26.04 13.45 -35.04
C ALA A 268 -27.35 12.80 -34.55
N GLU A 269 -27.64 12.82 -33.24
CA GLU A 269 -28.93 12.38 -32.69
C GLU A 269 -30.07 13.41 -32.85
N ARG A 270 -29.77 14.63 -33.35
CA ARG A 270 -30.76 15.71 -33.55
C ARG A 270 -31.13 15.97 -35.01
N SER A 271 -30.53 15.28 -35.98
CA SER A 271 -30.89 15.38 -37.40
C SER A 271 -31.76 14.19 -37.82
N PRO A 272 -33.08 14.38 -38.03
CA PRO A 272 -33.91 13.42 -38.77
C PRO A 272 -33.58 13.41 -40.27
#